data_AF-A0A075HS57-F1
#
_entry.id   AF-A0A075HS57-F1
#
_cell.length_a   1.000
_cell.length_b   1.000
_cell.length_c   1.000
_cell.angle_alpha   90.00
_cell.angle_beta   90.00
_cell.angle_gamma   90.00
#
_symmetry.space_group_name_H-M   'P 1'
#
loop_
_entity.id
_entity.type
_entity.pdbx_description
1 polymer ?
#
loop_
_entity_poly.entity_id
_entity_poly.type
_entity_poly.pdbx_seq_one_letter_code
_entity_poly.pdbx_strand_id
1 'polypeptide(L)'
;MLADIWPSDDEIRSTVESVIGPEMFTERYSDVLSEPRWDAIPSKTGSLFEWDENSTYVRLPSFLEGIEHAPAPIEPIQGARVLVKVGDSVTTDHISPAGAFPHHGPAGQYLISKEVEPRDFNSFGSRRGNHEVMVRGTFANIRMRNQIAPGTEGGFTTHFPTDEVTSIYEASTRYQENQTPLIVLAGSQYGTGSSRDWAAKGTLLLGVRAVIATSFERIHRSNLVGMGVLPLTFVEGESADTIGLDGTESFDIPASADLEPMSSIRITAIRTDGSEVQFDAVVRLDTPVEVEYYRNGGILPAVLRNLAEA
;
A
#
# COMPACT_ATOMS: atom_id res chain seq x y z
N MET A 1 -32.36 31.38 19.83
CA MET A 1 -32.35 30.38 18.73
C MET A 1 -31.02 30.46 18.01
N LEU A 2 -30.64 29.45 17.21
CA LEU A 2 -29.40 29.51 16.42
C LEU A 2 -29.33 30.77 15.53
N ALA A 3 -30.49 31.23 15.03
CA ALA A 3 -30.63 32.46 14.27
C ALA A 3 -30.22 33.74 15.03
N ASP A 4 -30.22 33.73 16.37
CA ASP A 4 -29.86 34.91 17.16
C ASP A 4 -28.34 35.08 17.31
N ILE A 5 -27.55 34.07 16.90
CA ILE A 5 -26.08 34.04 17.04
C ILE A 5 -25.36 33.70 15.73
N TRP A 6 -26.11 33.45 14.66
CA TRP A 6 -25.53 33.13 13.35
C TRP A 6 -25.20 34.43 12.62
N PRO A 7 -23.92 34.71 12.31
CA PRO A 7 -23.55 35.96 11.66
C PRO A 7 -24.14 36.02 10.25
N SER A 8 -24.58 37.20 9.85
CA SER A 8 -24.98 37.47 8.48
C SER A 8 -23.78 37.51 7.53
N ASP A 9 -24.02 37.30 6.24
CA ASP A 9 -22.97 37.37 5.20
C ASP A 9 -22.25 38.74 5.19
N ASP A 10 -22.98 39.82 5.49
CA ASP A 10 -22.41 41.17 5.55
C ASP A 10 -21.50 41.36 6.77
N GLU A 11 -21.87 40.82 7.94
CA GLU A 11 -21.02 40.85 9.14
C GLU A 11 -19.73 40.03 8.93
N ILE A 12 -19.80 38.90 8.24
CA ILE A 12 -18.61 38.09 7.89
C ILE A 12 -17.72 38.89 6.93
N ARG A 13 -18.29 39.44 5.85
CA ARG A 13 -17.54 40.19 4.83
C ARG A 13 -16.84 41.41 5.43
N SER A 14 -17.58 42.24 6.17
CA SER A 14 -17.01 43.45 6.78
C SER A 14 -15.91 43.12 7.78
N THR A 15 -16.07 42.03 8.54
CA THR A 15 -15.05 41.58 9.49
C THR A 15 -13.78 41.16 8.76
N VAL A 16 -13.89 40.30 7.73
CA VAL A 16 -12.75 39.83 6.93
C VAL A 16 -12.01 41.00 6.27
N GLU A 17 -12.72 41.92 5.62
CA GLU A 17 -12.13 43.10 4.97
C GLU A 17 -11.43 44.03 5.98
N SER A 18 -11.94 44.12 7.21
CA SER A 18 -11.35 44.99 8.24
C SER A 18 -10.09 44.44 8.89
N VAL A 19 -9.84 43.12 8.80
CA VAL A 19 -8.73 42.47 9.53
C VAL A 19 -7.73 41.72 8.65
N ILE A 20 -8.12 41.26 7.46
CA ILE A 20 -7.22 40.52 6.55
C ILE A 20 -6.66 41.49 5.51
N GLY A 21 -5.47 42.01 5.78
CA GLY A 21 -4.73 42.89 4.88
C GLY A 21 -3.39 42.29 4.40
N PRO A 22 -2.77 42.86 3.36
CA PRO A 22 -1.46 42.43 2.86
C PRO A 22 -0.38 42.39 3.95
N GLU A 23 -0.44 43.30 4.92
CA GLU A 23 0.51 43.41 6.02
C GLU A 23 0.54 42.13 6.87
N MET A 24 -0.62 41.49 7.08
CA MET A 24 -0.70 40.22 7.82
C MET A 24 0.07 39.11 7.12
N PHE A 25 0.03 39.06 5.79
CA PHE A 25 0.82 38.09 5.02
C PHE A 25 2.31 38.45 5.07
N THR A 26 2.67 39.72 4.85
CA THR A 26 4.06 40.15 4.95
C THR A 26 4.66 39.82 6.32
N GLU A 27 3.93 40.06 7.40
CA GLU A 27 4.35 39.72 8.77
C GLU A 27 4.51 38.20 8.94
N ARG A 28 3.49 37.41 8.59
CA ARG A 28 3.52 35.94 8.80
C ARG A 28 4.54 35.20 7.96
N TYR A 29 4.92 35.75 6.81
CA TYR A 29 5.95 35.15 5.96
C TYR A 29 7.35 35.72 6.24
N SER A 30 7.48 36.76 7.07
CA SER A 30 8.77 37.41 7.32
C SER A 30 9.80 36.51 7.99
N ASP A 31 9.34 35.51 8.75
CA ASP A 31 10.17 34.62 9.57
C ASP A 31 9.79 33.13 9.44
N VAL A 32 8.99 32.76 8.43
CA VAL A 32 8.47 31.37 8.29
C VAL A 32 9.56 30.30 8.18
N LEU A 33 10.77 30.67 7.78
CA LEU A 33 11.95 29.79 7.70
C LEU A 33 12.89 29.93 8.91
N SER A 34 12.57 30.79 9.88
CA SER A 34 13.41 31.14 11.02
C SER A 34 12.81 30.60 12.32
N GLU A 35 13.09 29.34 12.63
CA GLU A 35 12.70 28.69 13.88
C GLU A 35 13.96 28.18 14.60
N PRO A 36 14.37 28.80 15.73
CA PRO A 36 15.59 28.43 16.43
C PRO A 36 15.67 26.95 16.83
N ARG A 37 14.53 26.29 17.09
CA ARG A 37 14.50 24.84 17.38
C ARG A 37 14.79 24.00 16.15
N TRP A 38 14.42 24.45 14.96
CA TRP A 38 14.75 23.81 13.69
C TRP A 38 16.24 23.97 13.37
N ASP A 39 16.75 25.19 13.50
CA ASP A 39 18.16 25.52 13.24
C ASP A 39 19.13 24.81 14.21
N ALA A 40 18.65 24.50 15.42
CA ALA A 40 19.43 23.78 16.43
C ALA A 40 19.55 22.27 16.18
N ILE A 41 18.80 21.69 15.22
CA ILE A 41 18.88 20.25 14.92
C ILE A 41 20.22 19.97 14.23
N PRO A 42 21.11 19.14 14.81
CA PRO A 42 22.38 18.83 14.19
C PRO A 42 22.15 18.08 12.86
N SER A 43 22.73 18.59 11.77
CA SER A 43 22.72 17.93 10.47
C SER A 43 24.14 17.68 9.97
N LYS A 44 24.37 16.53 9.35
CA LYS A 44 25.61 16.25 8.62
C LYS A 44 25.48 16.68 7.17
N THR A 45 26.57 17.16 6.58
CA THR A 45 26.63 17.47 5.14
C THR A 45 27.19 16.27 4.39
N GLY A 46 26.63 15.96 3.22
CA GLY A 46 27.07 14.85 2.39
C GLY A 46 26.04 14.46 1.34
N SER A 47 26.48 13.77 0.30
CA SER A 47 25.60 13.28 -0.77
C SER A 47 24.91 11.96 -0.44
N LEU A 48 25.43 11.23 0.56
CA LEU A 48 24.90 9.95 1.03
C LEU A 48 24.39 10.08 2.46
N PHE A 49 23.22 9.48 2.73
CA PHE A 49 22.66 9.44 4.07
C PHE A 49 23.38 8.39 4.92
N GLU A 50 23.85 8.79 6.10
CA GLU A 50 24.48 7.87 7.07
C GLU A 50 23.39 7.13 7.85
N TRP A 51 23.11 5.89 7.46
CA TRP A 51 22.11 5.06 8.12
C TRP A 51 22.56 4.66 9.52
N ASP A 52 21.68 4.85 10.50
CA ASP A 52 21.83 4.32 11.85
C ASP A 52 21.07 3.00 11.98
N GLU A 53 21.80 1.90 12.20
CA GLU A 53 21.24 0.55 12.35
C GLU A 53 20.32 0.40 13.57
N ASN A 54 20.46 1.28 14.57
CA ASN A 54 19.62 1.32 15.76
C ASN A 54 18.38 2.20 15.59
N SER A 55 18.30 2.99 14.52
CA SER A 55 17.14 3.85 14.27
C SER A 55 15.87 3.02 14.12
N THR A 56 14.83 3.41 14.85
CA THR A 56 13.48 2.85 14.72
C THR A 56 12.54 3.75 13.92
N TYR A 57 13.04 4.87 13.39
CA TYR A 57 12.28 5.85 12.60
C TYR A 57 12.68 5.90 11.13
N VAL A 58 13.98 5.78 10.83
CA VAL A 58 14.54 5.91 9.47
C VAL A 58 15.46 4.72 9.23
N ARG A 59 15.12 3.88 8.26
CA ARG A 59 15.85 2.65 7.88
C ARG A 59 16.13 2.65 6.38
N LEU A 60 17.28 2.09 5.99
CA LEU A 60 17.58 1.84 4.59
C LEU A 60 16.48 0.92 4.02
N PRO A 61 15.74 1.33 2.97
CA PRO A 61 14.66 0.52 2.44
C PRO A 61 15.18 -0.69 1.66
N SER A 62 14.69 -1.88 1.98
CA SER A 62 15.06 -3.13 1.29
C SER A 62 14.54 -3.23 -0.15
N PHE A 63 13.46 -2.52 -0.51
CA PHE A 63 12.86 -2.57 -1.85
C PHE A 63 13.69 -1.88 -2.95
N LEU A 64 14.85 -1.30 -2.62
CA LEU A 64 15.82 -0.78 -3.58
C LEU A 64 17.12 -1.59 -3.61
N GLU A 65 17.22 -2.65 -2.81
CA GLU A 65 18.38 -3.53 -2.79
C GLU A 65 18.33 -4.49 -4.00
N GLY A 66 19.51 -4.85 -4.51
CA GLY A 66 19.62 -5.85 -5.59
C GLY A 66 19.10 -5.39 -6.95
N ILE A 67 18.90 -4.09 -7.19
CA ILE A 67 18.51 -3.59 -8.52
C ILE A 67 19.69 -3.75 -9.49
N GLU A 68 19.51 -4.62 -10.47
CA GLU A 68 20.47 -4.81 -11.56
C GLU A 68 20.26 -3.79 -12.71
N HIS A 69 21.31 -3.61 -13.52
CA HIS A 69 21.30 -2.70 -14.67
C HIS A 69 20.20 -3.07 -15.68
N ALA A 70 20.01 -4.36 -15.96
CA ALA A 70 18.91 -4.84 -16.77
C ALA A 70 17.72 -5.26 -15.87
N PRO A 71 16.47 -5.02 -16.27
CA PRO A 71 15.33 -5.56 -15.55
C PRO A 71 15.28 -7.08 -15.63
N ALA A 72 14.88 -7.72 -14.53
CA ALA A 72 14.56 -9.14 -14.54
C ALA A 72 13.36 -9.40 -15.47
N PRO A 73 13.30 -10.57 -16.16
CA PRO A 73 12.13 -10.93 -16.96
C PRO A 73 10.84 -10.95 -16.12
N ILE A 74 9.73 -10.52 -16.71
CA ILE A 74 8.41 -10.73 -16.11
C ILE A 74 8.02 -12.19 -16.33
N GLU A 75 8.00 -12.95 -15.25
CA GLU A 75 7.53 -14.33 -15.23
C GLU A 75 6.02 -14.41 -14.94
N PRO A 76 5.33 -15.43 -15.49
CA PRO A 76 3.96 -15.75 -15.09
C PRO A 76 3.86 -15.96 -13.57
N ILE A 77 2.78 -15.48 -12.97
CA ILE A 77 2.49 -15.72 -11.57
C ILE A 77 1.81 -17.09 -11.49
N GLN A 78 2.48 -18.08 -10.88
CA GLN A 78 1.97 -19.46 -10.80
C GLN A 78 1.70 -19.87 -9.36
N GLY A 79 0.60 -20.59 -9.14
CA GLY A 79 0.22 -21.15 -7.85
C GLY A 79 -0.01 -20.11 -6.76
N ALA A 80 -0.37 -18.87 -7.12
CA ALA A 80 -0.49 -17.80 -6.13
C ALA A 80 -1.64 -18.02 -5.16
N ARG A 81 -1.45 -17.62 -3.90
CA ARG A 81 -2.48 -17.71 -2.85
C ARG A 81 -3.07 -16.36 -2.51
N VAL A 82 -4.36 -16.35 -2.17
CA VAL A 82 -5.03 -15.13 -1.71
C VAL A 82 -4.57 -14.80 -0.30
N LEU A 83 -3.92 -13.65 -0.12
CA LEU A 83 -3.55 -13.14 1.21
C LEU A 83 -4.70 -12.34 1.84
N VAL A 84 -5.46 -11.63 1.01
CA VAL A 84 -6.58 -10.77 1.43
C VAL A 84 -7.72 -10.92 0.42
N LYS A 85 -8.93 -11.21 0.92
CA LYS A 85 -10.19 -11.09 0.18
C LYS A 85 -11.09 -10.09 0.89
N VAL A 86 -11.51 -9.03 0.20
CA VAL A 86 -12.31 -7.95 0.78
C VAL A 86 -13.41 -7.47 -0.16
N GLY A 87 -14.42 -6.83 0.42
CA GLY A 87 -15.54 -6.24 -0.32
C GLY A 87 -15.22 -4.85 -0.89
N ASP A 88 -16.27 -4.06 -1.04
CA ASP A 88 -16.20 -2.73 -1.65
C ASP A 88 -15.60 -1.66 -0.73
N SER A 89 -15.15 -0.55 -1.32
CA SER A 89 -14.76 0.69 -0.66
C SER A 89 -13.66 0.55 0.39
N VAL A 90 -12.77 -0.43 0.21
CA VAL A 90 -11.57 -0.56 1.05
C VAL A 90 -10.67 0.66 0.83
N THR A 91 -10.57 1.49 1.86
CA THR A 91 -9.75 2.71 1.80
C THR A 91 -8.26 2.43 1.97
N THR A 92 -7.41 3.37 1.56
CA THR A 92 -5.96 3.31 1.86
C THR A 92 -5.64 3.31 3.35
N ASP A 93 -6.55 3.74 4.22
CA ASP A 93 -6.39 3.63 5.68
C ASP A 93 -6.59 2.19 6.18
N HIS A 94 -7.43 1.39 5.51
CA HIS A 94 -7.51 -0.04 5.77
C HIS A 94 -6.23 -0.76 5.34
N ILE A 95 -5.69 -0.39 4.17
CA ILE A 95 -4.48 -1.00 3.59
C ILE A 95 -3.22 -0.56 4.34
N SER A 96 -3.10 0.72 4.68
CA SER A 96 -1.94 1.30 5.37
C SER A 96 -2.42 2.28 6.44
N PRO A 97 -2.79 1.79 7.64
CA PRO A 97 -3.24 2.63 8.75
C PRO A 97 -2.15 3.62 9.17
N ALA A 98 -2.54 4.80 9.64
CA ALA A 98 -1.61 5.84 10.07
C ALA A 98 -1.63 6.10 11.58
N GLY A 99 -2.63 5.58 12.30
CA GLY A 99 -2.82 5.82 13.73
C GLY A 99 -1.92 5.02 14.65
N ALA A 100 -2.27 5.00 15.94
CA ALA A 100 -1.63 4.16 16.94
C ALA A 100 -1.89 2.66 16.67
N PHE A 101 -1.02 1.80 17.19
CA PHE A 101 -1.10 0.35 17.00
C PHE A 101 -0.75 -0.41 18.29
N PRO A 102 -1.30 -1.62 18.48
CA PRO A 102 -1.16 -2.34 19.74
C PRO A 102 0.22 -2.99 19.92
N HIS A 103 0.65 -3.12 21.17
CA HIS A 103 1.90 -3.78 21.58
C HIS A 103 1.95 -5.27 21.21
N HIS A 104 0.82 -5.97 21.21
CA HIS A 104 0.74 -7.39 20.87
C HIS A 104 0.70 -7.65 19.35
N GLY A 105 0.54 -6.62 18.51
CA GLY A 105 0.55 -6.77 17.05
C GLY A 105 1.98 -6.91 16.48
N PRO A 106 2.14 -7.36 15.22
CA PRO A 106 3.46 -7.59 14.62
C PRO A 106 4.40 -6.37 14.72
N ALA A 107 3.91 -5.18 14.39
CA ALA A 107 4.69 -3.95 14.47
C ALA A 107 5.09 -3.59 15.91
N GLY A 108 4.21 -3.83 16.89
CA GLY A 108 4.49 -3.61 18.30
C GLY A 108 5.54 -4.57 18.85
N GLN A 109 5.43 -5.86 18.52
CA GLN A 109 6.41 -6.88 18.90
C GLN A 109 7.79 -6.59 18.28
N TYR A 110 7.84 -6.09 17.04
CA TYR A 110 9.09 -5.62 16.43
C TYR A 110 9.71 -4.45 17.19
N LEU A 111 8.92 -3.44 17.59
CA LEU A 111 9.45 -2.30 18.35
C LEU A 111 9.92 -2.71 19.76
N ILE A 112 9.21 -3.62 20.42
CA ILE A 112 9.62 -4.18 21.72
C ILE A 112 10.94 -4.94 21.59
N SER A 113 11.13 -5.72 20.52
CA SER A 113 12.41 -6.41 20.28
C SER A 113 13.57 -5.46 19.95
N LYS A 114 13.26 -4.18 19.67
CA LYS A 114 14.21 -3.06 19.56
C LYS A 114 14.25 -2.18 20.81
N GLU A 115 13.77 -2.68 21.95
CA GLU A 115 13.79 -2.01 23.25
C GLU A 115 12.99 -0.70 23.29
N VAL A 116 11.99 -0.55 22.41
CA VAL A 116 11.07 0.59 22.43
C VAL A 116 9.85 0.25 23.29
N GLU A 117 9.60 1.07 24.31
CA GLU A 117 8.44 0.92 25.18
C GLU A 117 7.11 1.29 24.47
N PRO A 118 5.98 0.64 24.78
CA PRO A 118 4.69 0.90 24.13
C PRO A 118 4.25 2.37 24.11
N ARG A 119 4.57 3.14 25.16
CA ARG A 119 4.26 4.59 25.22
C ARG A 119 5.01 5.41 24.16
N ASP A 120 6.14 4.89 23.69
CA ASP A 120 7.06 5.53 22.76
C ASP A 120 6.90 5.00 21.31
N PHE A 121 5.91 4.14 21.06
CA PHE A 121 5.60 3.63 19.72
C PHE A 121 5.25 4.74 18.73
N ASN A 122 4.61 5.81 19.22
CA ASN A 122 4.03 6.87 18.39
C ASN A 122 2.96 6.27 17.46
N SER A 123 2.92 6.65 16.19
CA SER A 123 1.91 6.21 15.23
C SER A 123 2.53 5.58 13.99
N PHE A 124 1.78 4.78 13.23
CA PHE A 124 2.27 4.26 11.94
C PHE A 124 2.69 5.41 11.01
N GLY A 125 1.97 6.53 11.00
CA GLY A 125 2.32 7.72 10.23
C GLY A 125 3.70 8.27 10.57
N SER A 126 4.06 8.31 11.86
CA SER A 126 5.39 8.74 12.31
C SER A 126 6.51 7.75 11.98
N ARG A 127 6.18 6.48 11.68
CA ARG A 127 7.13 5.40 11.44
C ARG A 127 7.35 5.11 9.95
N ARG A 128 6.86 5.97 9.05
CA ARG A 128 6.92 5.81 7.59
C ARG A 128 8.32 5.68 7.00
N GLY A 129 9.36 6.18 7.69
CA GLY A 129 10.76 6.00 7.30
C GLY A 129 11.33 4.62 7.65
N ASN A 130 10.58 3.79 8.37
CA ASN A 130 10.99 2.46 8.80
C ASN A 130 10.12 1.39 8.13
N HIS A 131 10.66 0.78 7.07
CA HIS A 131 9.94 -0.22 6.30
C HIS A 131 9.55 -1.46 7.10
N GLU A 132 10.32 -1.85 8.12
CA GLU A 132 10.03 -2.99 9.00
C GLU A 132 8.73 -2.78 9.80
N VAL A 133 8.49 -1.57 10.28
CA VAL A 133 7.26 -1.24 11.00
C VAL A 133 6.09 -1.18 10.02
N MET A 134 6.31 -0.56 8.86
CA MET A 134 5.22 -0.29 7.91
C MET A 134 4.72 -1.55 7.20
N VAL A 135 5.59 -2.48 6.83
CA VAL A 135 5.17 -3.78 6.27
C VAL A 135 4.34 -4.56 7.28
N ARG A 136 4.74 -4.55 8.56
CA ARG A 136 4.00 -5.18 9.67
C ARG A 136 2.67 -4.50 9.99
N GLY A 137 2.51 -3.24 9.59
CA GLY A 137 1.28 -2.48 9.69
C GLY A 137 0.36 -2.59 8.47
N THR A 138 0.82 -3.20 7.38
CA THR A 138 0.04 -3.27 6.14
C THR A 138 -1.13 -4.24 6.31
N PHE A 139 -2.33 -3.79 5.93
CA PHE A 139 -3.63 -4.39 6.20
C PHE A 139 -3.95 -4.61 7.69
N ALA A 140 -3.19 -4.00 8.61
CA ALA A 140 -3.36 -4.17 10.05
C ALA A 140 -4.37 -3.21 10.68
N ASN A 141 -5.21 -2.54 9.87
CA ASN A 141 -6.24 -1.66 10.40
C ASN A 141 -7.22 -2.45 11.27
N ILE A 142 -7.50 -1.93 12.47
CA ILE A 142 -8.38 -2.59 13.45
C ILE A 142 -9.82 -2.79 12.96
N ARG A 143 -10.25 -2.19 11.85
CA ARG A 143 -11.58 -2.36 11.25
C ARG A 143 -11.57 -3.23 10.00
N MET A 144 -10.39 -3.74 9.62
CA MET A 144 -10.26 -4.63 8.47
C MET A 144 -11.01 -5.93 8.75
N ARG A 145 -11.81 -6.38 7.77
CA ARG A 145 -12.54 -7.65 7.83
C ARG A 145 -12.21 -8.47 6.60
N ASN A 146 -11.25 -9.35 6.76
CA ASN A 146 -10.78 -10.21 5.69
C ASN A 146 -11.73 -11.40 5.55
N GLN A 147 -12.36 -11.57 4.38
CA GLN A 147 -13.40 -12.58 4.17
C GLN A 147 -12.85 -14.01 4.26
N ILE A 148 -11.56 -14.21 4.02
CA ILE A 148 -10.90 -15.52 4.19
C ILE A 148 -10.48 -15.81 5.64
N ALA A 149 -10.72 -14.90 6.60
CA ALA A 149 -10.56 -15.13 8.04
C ALA A 149 -11.86 -14.75 8.79
N PRO A 150 -12.97 -15.47 8.54
CA PRO A 150 -14.28 -15.12 9.06
C PRO A 150 -14.30 -15.08 10.60
N GLY A 151 -15.02 -14.11 11.15
CA GLY A 151 -15.11 -13.91 12.61
C GLY A 151 -13.96 -13.10 13.22
N THR A 152 -12.96 -12.70 12.42
CA THR A 152 -11.91 -11.79 12.87
C THR A 152 -12.14 -10.35 12.42
N GLU A 153 -11.57 -9.42 13.17
CA GLU A 153 -11.48 -8.01 12.82
C GLU A 153 -10.05 -7.54 13.15
N GLY A 154 -9.44 -6.79 12.24
CA GLY A 154 -8.01 -6.43 12.29
C GLY A 154 -7.18 -7.05 11.17
N GLY A 155 -5.86 -7.01 11.35
CA GLY A 155 -4.88 -7.52 10.38
C GLY A 155 -4.71 -9.03 10.36
N PHE A 156 -5.79 -9.77 10.18
CA PHE A 156 -5.80 -11.24 10.19
C PHE A 156 -6.13 -11.84 8.82
N THR A 157 -5.63 -13.05 8.61
CA THR A 157 -5.89 -13.87 7.41
C THR A 157 -5.74 -15.35 7.75
N THR A 158 -6.22 -16.22 6.87
CA THR A 158 -6.02 -17.67 7.00
C THR A 158 -4.81 -18.09 6.16
N HIS A 159 -3.85 -18.72 6.81
CA HIS A 159 -2.73 -19.37 6.14
C HIS A 159 -3.18 -20.77 5.68
N PHE A 160 -3.70 -20.87 4.46
CA PHE A 160 -4.34 -22.08 3.92
C PHE A 160 -3.52 -23.38 4.04
N PRO A 161 -2.17 -23.40 3.87
CA PRO A 161 -1.41 -24.64 4.05
C PRO A 161 -1.53 -25.26 5.44
N THR A 162 -1.80 -24.45 6.48
CA THR A 162 -1.96 -24.91 7.87
C THR A 162 -3.37 -24.72 8.42
N ASP A 163 -4.27 -24.11 7.65
CA ASP A 163 -5.62 -23.71 8.07
C ASP A 163 -5.64 -22.83 9.34
N GLU A 164 -4.53 -22.14 9.61
CA GLU A 164 -4.36 -21.31 10.81
C GLU A 164 -4.73 -19.86 10.50
N VAL A 165 -5.60 -19.27 11.33
CA VAL A 165 -5.84 -17.83 11.33
C VAL A 165 -4.69 -17.14 12.07
N THR A 166 -3.92 -16.33 11.35
CA THR A 166 -2.78 -15.57 11.89
C THR A 166 -2.75 -14.14 11.36
N SER A 167 -1.78 -13.33 11.78
CA SER A 167 -1.61 -11.99 11.25
C SER A 167 -1.24 -12.00 9.76
N ILE A 168 -1.68 -11.00 9.01
CA ILE A 168 -1.37 -10.87 7.58
C ILE A 168 0.15 -10.87 7.34
N TYR A 169 0.90 -10.16 8.19
CA TYR A 169 2.36 -10.12 8.10
C TYR A 169 2.98 -11.52 8.25
N GLU A 170 2.56 -12.27 9.28
CA GLU A 170 3.09 -13.61 9.54
C GLU A 170 2.72 -14.61 8.44
N ALA A 171 1.48 -14.61 7.98
CA ALA A 171 1.06 -15.43 6.84
C ALA A 171 1.89 -15.11 5.59
N SER A 172 2.11 -13.82 5.30
CA SER A 172 2.97 -13.37 4.21
C SER A 172 4.39 -13.92 4.34
N THR A 173 5.00 -13.84 5.52
CA THR A 173 6.36 -14.36 5.75
C THR A 173 6.42 -15.86 5.49
N ARG A 174 5.46 -16.65 6.00
CA ARG A 174 5.40 -18.11 5.77
C ARG A 174 5.25 -18.46 4.29
N TYR A 175 4.46 -17.70 3.53
CA TYR A 175 4.34 -17.90 2.08
C TYR A 175 5.61 -17.53 1.32
N GLN A 176 6.28 -16.44 1.71
CA GLN A 176 7.55 -16.02 1.11
C GLN A 176 8.67 -17.05 1.36
N GLU A 177 8.75 -17.65 2.55
CA GLU A 177 9.68 -18.75 2.87
C GLU A 177 9.50 -19.95 1.93
N ASN A 178 8.26 -20.22 1.52
CA ASN A 178 7.91 -21.28 0.56
C ASN A 178 7.85 -20.79 -0.90
N GLN A 179 8.34 -19.58 -1.17
CA GLN A 179 8.34 -18.95 -2.50
C GLN A 179 6.96 -18.93 -3.19
N THR A 180 5.88 -18.88 -2.40
CA THR A 180 4.51 -18.86 -2.90
C THR A 180 4.10 -17.40 -3.17
N PRO A 181 3.80 -17.02 -4.42
CA PRO A 181 3.35 -15.67 -4.72
C PRO A 181 1.97 -15.40 -4.10
N LEU A 182 1.69 -14.14 -3.78
CA LEU A 182 0.43 -13.75 -3.17
C LEU A 182 -0.38 -12.82 -4.07
N ILE A 183 -1.70 -12.86 -3.91
CA ILE A 183 -2.62 -11.91 -4.54
C ILE A 183 -3.62 -11.34 -3.53
N VAL A 184 -4.28 -10.25 -3.93
CA VAL A 184 -5.43 -9.69 -3.23
C VAL A 184 -6.65 -9.76 -4.13
N LEU A 185 -7.78 -10.19 -3.58
CA LEU A 185 -9.10 -10.09 -4.19
C LEU A 185 -9.88 -8.96 -3.52
N ALA A 186 -10.48 -8.06 -4.31
CA ALA A 186 -11.20 -6.91 -3.78
C ALA A 186 -12.49 -6.60 -4.55
N GLY A 187 -13.42 -5.92 -3.88
CA GLY A 187 -14.62 -5.36 -4.49
C GLY A 187 -14.34 -4.09 -5.29
N SER A 188 -15.34 -3.22 -5.33
CA SER A 188 -15.33 -1.94 -6.04
C SER A 188 -14.61 -0.85 -5.25
N GLN A 189 -14.06 0.15 -5.95
CA GLN A 189 -13.41 1.32 -5.35
C GLN A 189 -12.25 0.97 -4.39
N TYR A 190 -11.50 -0.08 -4.72
CA TYR A 190 -10.36 -0.52 -3.93
C TYR A 190 -9.27 0.56 -3.90
N GLY A 191 -8.84 0.92 -2.69
CA GLY A 191 -7.84 1.96 -2.45
C GLY A 191 -8.36 3.38 -2.38
N THR A 192 -9.64 3.60 -2.07
CA THR A 192 -10.19 4.96 -1.98
C THR A 192 -9.63 5.77 -0.80
N GLY A 193 -9.69 7.10 -0.89
CA GLY A 193 -9.31 8.02 0.19
C GLY A 193 -7.93 8.66 0.01
N SER A 194 -7.18 8.78 1.12
CA SER A 194 -5.90 9.51 1.17
C SER A 194 -4.84 8.87 0.27
N SER A 195 -4.07 9.67 -0.46
CA SER A 195 -2.89 9.15 -1.17
C SER A 195 -1.83 8.72 -0.16
N ARG A 196 -1.58 7.40 -0.08
CA ARG A 196 -0.58 6.79 0.79
C ARG A 196 0.24 5.81 -0.03
N ASP A 197 1.50 6.15 -0.30
CA ASP A 197 2.44 5.29 -1.04
C ASP A 197 2.67 3.94 -0.36
N TRP A 198 2.67 3.92 0.98
CA TRP A 198 2.76 2.72 1.80
C TRP A 198 1.62 1.73 1.58
N ALA A 199 0.47 2.16 1.06
CA ALA A 199 -0.59 1.24 0.66
C ALA A 199 -0.20 0.39 -0.56
N ALA A 200 0.78 0.79 -1.36
CA ALA A 200 1.33 -0.04 -2.44
C ALA A 200 2.68 -0.67 -2.05
N LYS A 201 3.57 0.08 -1.38
CA LYS A 201 4.87 -0.46 -0.92
C LYS A 201 4.67 -1.63 0.05
N GLY A 202 3.75 -1.49 1.00
CA GLY A 202 3.39 -2.54 1.94
C GLY A 202 2.85 -3.78 1.23
N THR A 203 1.96 -3.60 0.26
CA THR A 203 1.41 -4.70 -0.56
C THR A 203 2.52 -5.48 -1.27
N LEU A 204 3.45 -4.78 -1.94
CA LEU A 204 4.62 -5.42 -2.56
C LEU A 204 5.47 -6.18 -1.54
N LEU A 205 5.82 -5.54 -0.41
CA LEU A 205 6.71 -6.11 0.61
C LEU A 205 6.08 -7.30 1.38
N LEU A 206 4.76 -7.42 1.37
CA LEU A 206 4.07 -8.62 1.82
C LEU A 206 4.14 -9.78 0.80
N GLY A 207 4.79 -9.59 -0.36
CA GLY A 207 4.90 -10.61 -1.41
C GLY A 207 3.72 -10.65 -2.39
N VAL A 208 2.82 -9.65 -2.34
CA VAL A 208 1.69 -9.58 -3.28
C VAL A 208 2.20 -9.17 -4.66
N ARG A 209 1.90 -9.99 -5.67
CA ARG A 209 2.31 -9.79 -7.05
C ARG A 209 1.20 -9.24 -7.94
N ALA A 210 -0.05 -9.48 -7.59
CA ALA A 210 -1.21 -8.92 -8.29
C ALA A 210 -2.37 -8.58 -7.34
N VAL A 211 -3.18 -7.61 -7.74
CA VAL A 211 -4.46 -7.28 -7.10
C VAL A 211 -5.56 -7.40 -8.14
N ILE A 212 -6.56 -8.23 -7.88
CA ILE A 212 -7.74 -8.40 -8.73
C ILE A 212 -8.93 -7.75 -8.03
N ALA A 213 -9.45 -6.65 -8.58
CA ALA A 213 -10.53 -5.88 -7.97
C ALA A 213 -11.73 -5.75 -8.92
N THR A 214 -12.91 -5.41 -8.41
CA THR A 214 -14.02 -5.00 -9.30
C THR A 214 -13.73 -3.62 -9.90
N SER A 215 -13.17 -2.71 -9.11
CA SER A 215 -12.64 -1.43 -9.60
C SER A 215 -11.64 -0.83 -8.61
N PHE A 216 -10.79 0.08 -9.10
CA PHE A 216 -9.79 0.78 -8.30
C PHE A 216 -10.11 2.28 -8.20
N GLU A 217 -9.69 2.90 -7.10
CA GLU A 217 -9.45 4.34 -7.09
C GLU A 217 -8.19 4.65 -7.92
N ARG A 218 -8.24 5.76 -8.68
CA ARG A 218 -7.25 6.12 -9.70
C ARG A 218 -5.82 6.25 -9.15
N ILE A 219 -5.64 6.95 -8.03
CA ILE A 219 -4.31 7.19 -7.44
C ILE A 219 -3.76 5.88 -6.88
N HIS A 220 -4.58 5.09 -6.18
CA HIS A 220 -4.11 3.82 -5.64
C HIS A 220 -3.68 2.83 -6.73
N ARG A 221 -4.44 2.73 -7.83
CA ARG A 221 -4.05 1.93 -9.00
C ARG A 221 -2.67 2.32 -9.52
N SER A 222 -2.43 3.62 -9.75
CA SER A 222 -1.13 4.11 -10.21
C SER A 222 -0.01 3.81 -9.22
N ASN A 223 -0.27 3.85 -7.90
CA ASN A 223 0.72 3.48 -6.89
C ASN A 223 1.08 1.99 -6.94
N LEU A 224 0.11 1.09 -7.18
CA LEU A 224 0.38 -0.34 -7.36
C LEU A 224 1.30 -0.58 -8.56
N VAL A 225 0.98 0.04 -9.71
CA VAL A 225 1.84 0.00 -10.90
C VAL A 225 3.23 0.54 -10.60
N GLY A 226 3.32 1.67 -9.91
CA GLY A 226 4.58 2.29 -9.53
C GLY A 226 5.45 1.39 -8.63
N MET A 227 4.85 0.44 -7.91
CA MET A 227 5.56 -0.55 -7.11
C MET A 227 5.74 -1.90 -7.83
N GLY A 228 5.31 -2.04 -9.09
CA GLY A 228 5.43 -3.29 -9.84
C GLY A 228 4.41 -4.37 -9.45
N VAL A 229 3.36 -4.02 -8.70
CA VAL A 229 2.23 -4.92 -8.41
C VAL A 229 1.23 -4.80 -9.55
N LEU A 230 0.84 -5.91 -10.17
CA LEU A 230 -0.06 -5.92 -11.33
C LEU A 230 -1.51 -5.66 -10.91
N PRO A 231 -2.13 -4.51 -11.26
CA PRO A 231 -3.55 -4.30 -11.00
C PRO A 231 -4.37 -4.94 -12.13
N LEU A 232 -5.39 -5.70 -11.75
CA LEU A 232 -6.30 -6.40 -12.65
C LEU A 232 -7.74 -6.08 -12.23
N THR A 233 -8.63 -5.85 -13.18
CA THR A 233 -10.07 -5.79 -12.89
C THR A 233 -10.81 -6.97 -13.47
N PHE A 234 -11.82 -7.47 -12.76
CA PHE A 234 -12.82 -8.33 -13.38
C PHE A 234 -13.45 -7.61 -14.60
N VAL A 235 -13.93 -8.37 -15.58
CA VAL A 235 -14.71 -7.79 -16.68
C VAL A 235 -16.01 -7.17 -16.16
N GLU A 236 -16.60 -6.27 -16.94
CA GLU A 236 -17.80 -5.55 -16.53
C GLU A 236 -18.93 -6.50 -16.10
N GLY A 237 -19.46 -6.30 -14.90
CA GLY A 237 -20.52 -7.13 -14.32
C GLY A 237 -20.03 -8.36 -13.56
N GLU A 238 -18.74 -8.68 -13.59
CA GLU A 238 -18.14 -9.77 -12.82
C GLU A 238 -17.45 -9.26 -11.55
N SER A 239 -17.40 -10.13 -10.54
CA SER A 239 -16.64 -9.99 -9.31
C SER A 239 -16.21 -11.38 -8.82
N ALA A 240 -15.35 -11.43 -7.80
CA ALA A 240 -14.99 -12.69 -7.15
C ALA A 240 -16.22 -13.51 -6.73
N ASP A 241 -17.25 -12.86 -6.18
CA ASP A 241 -18.44 -13.55 -5.70
C ASP A 241 -19.35 -14.04 -6.84
N THR A 242 -19.50 -13.28 -7.94
CA THR A 242 -20.40 -13.67 -9.05
C THR A 242 -19.87 -14.87 -9.83
N ILE A 243 -18.54 -15.05 -9.88
CA ILE A 243 -17.89 -16.18 -10.54
C ILE A 243 -17.51 -17.30 -9.56
N GLY A 244 -17.88 -17.16 -8.29
CA GLY A 244 -17.75 -18.20 -7.27
C GLY A 244 -16.31 -18.46 -6.80
N LEU A 245 -15.52 -17.40 -6.64
CA LEU A 245 -14.22 -17.42 -5.97
C LEU A 245 -14.37 -17.15 -4.48
N ASP A 246 -14.01 -18.13 -3.66
CA ASP A 246 -14.08 -17.99 -2.20
C ASP A 246 -12.75 -17.54 -1.57
N GLY A 247 -11.67 -17.60 -2.34
CA GLY A 247 -10.31 -17.21 -1.95
C GLY A 247 -9.43 -18.36 -1.52
N THR A 248 -9.95 -19.59 -1.43
CA THR A 248 -9.16 -20.79 -1.12
C THR A 248 -8.37 -21.32 -2.31
N GLU A 249 -8.69 -20.83 -3.52
CA GLU A 249 -8.08 -21.26 -4.76
C GLU A 249 -6.59 -20.87 -4.84
N SER A 250 -5.86 -21.56 -5.72
CA SER A 250 -4.59 -21.05 -6.23
C SER A 250 -4.78 -20.40 -7.60
N PHE A 251 -4.02 -19.36 -7.91
CA PHE A 251 -4.19 -18.56 -9.11
C PHE A 251 -2.95 -18.62 -10.01
N ASP A 252 -3.20 -18.93 -11.27
CA ASP A 252 -2.23 -18.81 -12.36
C ASP A 252 -2.60 -17.61 -13.23
N ILE A 253 -1.71 -16.62 -13.28
CA ILE A 253 -1.87 -15.39 -14.07
C ILE A 253 -0.71 -15.36 -15.08
N PRO A 254 -1.00 -15.43 -16.40
CA PRO A 254 0.02 -15.43 -17.45
C PRO A 254 0.59 -14.03 -17.70
N ALA A 255 1.08 -13.39 -16.63
CA ALA A 255 1.78 -12.11 -16.70
C ALA A 255 3.05 -12.24 -17.56
N SER A 256 3.33 -11.22 -18.36
CA SER A 256 4.47 -11.22 -19.27
C SER A 256 4.95 -9.79 -19.54
N ALA A 257 6.09 -9.66 -20.21
CA ALA A 257 6.58 -8.37 -20.67
C ALA A 257 5.74 -7.79 -21.84
N ASP A 258 4.96 -8.62 -22.52
CA ASP A 258 4.20 -8.24 -23.73
C ASP A 258 2.79 -7.74 -23.41
N LEU A 259 2.47 -7.54 -22.13
CA LEU A 259 1.19 -6.96 -21.73
C LEU A 259 1.00 -5.57 -22.37
N GLU A 260 -0.15 -5.39 -23.02
CA GLU A 260 -0.54 -4.12 -23.61
C GLU A 260 -1.47 -3.35 -22.67
N PRO A 261 -1.54 -2.01 -22.79
CA PRO A 261 -2.42 -1.24 -21.95
C PRO A 261 -3.89 -1.67 -22.09
N MET A 262 -4.58 -1.90 -20.96
CA MET A 262 -5.99 -2.30 -20.91
C MET A 262 -6.33 -3.60 -21.66
N SER A 263 -5.35 -4.46 -21.95
CA SER A 263 -5.59 -5.73 -22.63
C SER A 263 -6.35 -6.71 -21.74
N SER A 264 -6.98 -7.71 -22.36
CA SER A 264 -7.55 -8.84 -21.62
C SER A 264 -6.46 -9.84 -21.26
N ILE A 265 -6.57 -10.47 -20.08
CA ILE A 265 -5.73 -11.57 -19.63
C ILE A 265 -6.60 -12.70 -19.08
N ARG A 266 -6.37 -13.93 -19.53
CA ARG A 266 -7.10 -15.12 -19.07
C ARG A 266 -6.42 -15.67 -17.82
N ILE A 267 -7.16 -15.77 -16.71
CA ILE A 267 -6.68 -16.25 -15.41
C ILE A 267 -7.31 -17.60 -15.10
N THR A 268 -6.53 -18.50 -14.53
CA THR A 268 -7.02 -19.79 -14.03
C THR A 268 -6.96 -19.80 -12.50
N ALA A 269 -8.12 -19.97 -11.85
CA ALA A 269 -8.21 -20.26 -10.43
C ALA A 269 -8.49 -21.77 -10.25
N ILE A 270 -7.65 -22.44 -9.46
CA ILE A 270 -7.72 -23.88 -9.21
C ILE A 270 -8.24 -24.08 -7.79
N ARG A 271 -9.41 -24.70 -7.66
CA ARG A 271 -10.04 -25.01 -6.38
C ARG A 271 -9.30 -26.13 -5.64
N THR A 272 -9.61 -26.27 -4.36
CA THR A 272 -9.05 -27.32 -3.50
C THR A 272 -9.42 -28.74 -3.95
N ASP A 273 -10.55 -28.91 -4.66
CA ASP A 273 -10.97 -30.18 -5.27
C ASP A 273 -10.32 -30.45 -6.64
N GLY A 274 -9.47 -29.53 -7.12
CA GLY A 274 -8.80 -29.59 -8.41
C GLY A 274 -9.64 -29.08 -9.59
N SER A 275 -10.89 -28.65 -9.38
CA SER A 275 -11.68 -28.03 -10.44
C SER A 275 -11.15 -26.63 -10.77
N GLU A 276 -11.27 -26.23 -12.03
CA GLU A 276 -10.80 -24.94 -12.51
C GLU A 276 -11.95 -23.95 -12.74
N VAL A 277 -11.70 -22.68 -12.42
CA VAL A 277 -12.46 -21.52 -12.90
C VAL A 277 -11.54 -20.72 -13.78
N GLN A 278 -11.92 -20.57 -15.05
CA GLN A 278 -11.19 -19.72 -15.97
C GLN A 278 -12.03 -18.49 -16.30
N PHE A 279 -11.45 -17.31 -16.13
CA PHE A 279 -12.12 -16.04 -16.38
C PHE A 279 -11.17 -15.05 -17.02
N ASP A 280 -11.73 -14.05 -17.69
CA ASP A 280 -10.98 -12.94 -18.26
C ASP A 280 -10.92 -11.78 -17.27
N ALA A 281 -9.78 -11.11 -17.21
CA ALA A 281 -9.58 -9.88 -16.46
C ALA A 281 -8.97 -8.81 -17.37
N VAL A 282 -9.20 -7.54 -17.03
CA VAL A 282 -8.59 -6.41 -17.73
C VAL A 282 -7.32 -6.00 -17.01
N VAL A 283 -6.22 -5.91 -17.76
CA VAL A 283 -4.93 -5.44 -17.28
C VAL A 283 -4.99 -3.94 -17.05
N ARG A 284 -4.86 -3.47 -15.81
CA ARG A 284 -5.01 -2.05 -15.45
C ARG A 284 -3.69 -1.28 -15.46
N LEU A 285 -2.85 -1.61 -16.44
CA LEU A 285 -1.78 -0.75 -16.95
C LEU A 285 -2.46 0.14 -17.99
N ASP A 286 -2.77 1.39 -17.63
CA ASP A 286 -3.67 2.22 -18.43
C ASP A 286 -2.92 2.97 -19.55
N THR A 287 -1.57 3.01 -19.50
CA THR A 287 -0.73 3.69 -20.51
C THR A 287 0.52 2.90 -20.86
N PRO A 288 1.17 3.16 -22.02
CA PRO A 288 2.46 2.55 -22.35
C PRO A 288 3.57 2.83 -21.34
N VAL A 289 3.57 4.00 -20.70
CA VAL A 289 4.55 4.36 -19.66
C VAL A 289 4.37 3.47 -18.42
N GLU A 290 3.13 3.14 -18.08
CA GLU A 290 2.84 2.23 -16.97
C GLU A 290 3.26 0.79 -17.26
N VAL A 291 3.15 0.34 -18.52
CA VAL A 291 3.73 -0.92 -18.97
C VAL A 291 5.25 -0.90 -18.80
N GLU A 292 5.91 0.20 -19.16
CA GLU A 292 7.36 0.36 -19.00
C GLU A 292 7.79 0.31 -17.53
N TYR A 293 7.04 0.96 -16.63
CA TYR A 293 7.27 0.86 -15.19
C TYR A 293 7.10 -0.57 -14.69
N TYR A 294 6.05 -1.28 -15.12
CA TYR A 294 5.85 -2.68 -14.73
C TYR A 294 6.99 -3.58 -15.21
N ARG A 295 7.45 -3.42 -16.46
CA ARG A 295 8.64 -4.12 -17.02
C ARG A 295 9.91 -3.87 -16.22
N ASN A 296 10.04 -2.71 -15.62
CA ASN A 296 11.18 -2.37 -14.79
C ASN A 296 11.06 -2.88 -13.34
N GLY A 297 9.94 -3.49 -12.95
CA GLY A 297 9.65 -3.87 -11.56
C GLY A 297 9.20 -2.67 -10.70
N GLY A 298 8.77 -1.58 -11.33
CA GLY A 298 8.28 -0.35 -10.69
C GLY A 298 8.95 0.92 -11.19
N ILE A 299 8.43 2.06 -10.75
CA ILE A 299 8.95 3.40 -11.11
C ILE A 299 10.32 3.67 -10.51
N LEU A 300 10.59 3.20 -9.28
CA LEU A 300 11.87 3.47 -8.61
C LEU A 300 13.05 2.77 -9.30
N PRO A 301 12.97 1.46 -9.64
CA PRO A 301 14.00 0.83 -10.48
C PRO A 301 14.14 1.48 -11.86
N ALA A 302 13.04 1.86 -12.51
CA ALA A 302 13.08 2.52 -13.82
C ALA A 302 13.85 3.85 -13.76
N VAL A 303 13.55 4.70 -12.77
CA VAL A 303 14.26 5.97 -12.58
C VAL A 303 15.73 5.74 -12.24
N LEU A 304 16.04 4.76 -11.39
CA LEU A 304 17.42 4.46 -11.02
C LEU A 304 18.25 4.02 -12.23
N ARG A 305 17.70 3.14 -13.10
CA ARG A 305 18.37 2.73 -14.34
C ARG A 305 18.59 3.91 -15.29
N ASN A 306 17.58 4.74 -15.49
CA ASN A 306 17.71 5.94 -16.33
C ASN A 306 18.77 6.92 -15.80
N LEU A 307 18.90 7.08 -14.48
CA LEU A 307 19.94 7.92 -13.87
C LEU A 307 21.33 7.32 -13.99
N ALA A 308 21.45 5.99 -14.01
CA ALA A 308 22.73 5.29 -14.15
C ALA A 308 23.24 5.26 -15.60
N GLU A 309 22.34 5.40 -16.58
CA GLU A 309 22.67 5.54 -18.00
C GLU A 309 23.09 6.97 -18.38
N ALA A 310 22.76 7.97 -17.56
CA ALA A 310 23.01 9.40 -17.77
C ALA A 310 24.42 9.82 -17.32
#